data_AF-A0A843A2K7-F1
#
_entry.id   AF-A0A843A2K7-F1
#
_cell.length_a   1.000
_cell.length_b   1.000
_cell.length_c   1.000
_cell.angle_alpha   90.00
_cell.angle_beta   90.00
_cell.angle_gamma   90.00
#
_symmetry.space_group_name_H-M   'P 1'
#
loop_
_entity.id
_entity.type
_entity.pdbx_description
1 polymer ?
#
loop_
_entity_poly.entity_id
_entity_poly.type
_entity_poly.pdbx_seq_one_letter_code
_entity_poly.pdbx_strand_id
1 'polypeptide(L)'
;MWKIGDFHRKEYSDKGIHEPEHILKYMEKTNWYTLKQDSKKNFTLVLAVSESARFIKIFFEGFFSNYPRKVDIQEEFMKIRINLL
;
A
#
# COMPACT_ATOMS: atom_id res chain seq x y z
N MET A 1 -6.19 -13.06 -0.53
CA MET A 1 -5.63 -11.76 -0.11
C MET A 1 -5.81 -10.66 -1.15
N TRP A 2 -5.46 -10.89 -2.42
CA TRP A 2 -5.65 -9.89 -3.50
C TRP A 2 -7.04 -9.23 -3.52
N LYS A 3 -8.10 -10.05 -3.53
CA LYS A 3 -9.49 -9.57 -3.49
C LYS A 3 -9.80 -8.72 -2.25
N ILE A 4 -9.15 -9.01 -1.10
CA ILE A 4 -9.32 -8.25 0.14
C ILE A 4 -8.74 -6.84 -0.02
N GLY A 5 -7.58 -6.70 -0.65
CA GLY A 5 -7.02 -5.39 -0.98
C GLY A 5 -7.97 -4.57 -1.87
N ASP A 6 -8.53 -5.20 -2.90
CA ASP A 6 -9.48 -4.53 -3.81
C ASP A 6 -10.80 -4.11 -3.11
N PHE A 7 -11.29 -4.93 -2.18
CA PHE A 7 -12.43 -4.56 -1.34
C PHE A 7 -12.13 -3.35 -0.46
N HIS A 8 -10.96 -3.30 0.18
CA HIS A 8 -10.55 -2.14 0.99
C HIS A 8 -10.43 -0.88 0.13
N ARG A 9 -9.95 -1.00 -1.12
CA ARG A 9 -9.93 0.13 -2.07
C ARG A 9 -11.33 0.68 -2.32
N LYS A 10 -12.34 -0.19 -2.45
CA LYS A 10 -13.75 0.26 -2.57
C LYS A 10 -14.22 0.97 -1.30
N GLU A 11 -13.97 0.41 -0.13
CA GLU A 11 -14.37 1.02 1.15
C GLU A 11 -13.76 2.40 1.37
N TYR A 12 -12.48 2.61 1.03
CA TYR A 12 -11.86 3.93 1.13
C TYR A 12 -12.42 4.91 0.10
N SER A 13 -12.70 4.44 -1.11
CA SER A 13 -13.36 5.25 -2.13
C SER A 13 -14.74 5.70 -1.67
N ASP A 14 -15.53 4.82 -1.05
CA ASP A 14 -16.86 5.14 -0.51
C ASP A 14 -16.79 6.14 0.66
N LYS A 15 -15.64 6.20 1.36
CA LYS A 15 -15.32 7.18 2.41
C LYS A 15 -14.71 8.49 1.90
N GLY A 16 -14.56 8.65 0.58
CA GLY A 16 -13.95 9.84 -0.04
C GLY A 16 -12.42 9.92 0.07
N ILE A 17 -11.75 8.82 0.43
CA ILE A 17 -10.28 8.77 0.58
C ILE A 17 -9.69 8.19 -0.72
N HIS A 18 -9.16 9.08 -1.57
CA HIS A 18 -8.68 8.72 -2.92
C HIS A 18 -7.20 8.98 -3.16
N GLU A 19 -6.49 9.57 -2.19
CA GLU A 19 -5.06 9.84 -2.35
C GLU A 19 -4.26 8.68 -1.77
N PRO A 20 -3.31 8.09 -2.54
CA PRO A 20 -2.50 6.97 -2.07
C PRO A 20 -1.79 7.27 -0.75
N GLU A 21 -1.29 8.49 -0.57
CA GLU A 21 -0.66 8.92 0.68
C GLU A 21 -1.62 8.83 1.87
N HIS A 22 -2.87 9.30 1.73
CA HIS A 22 -3.85 9.24 2.80
C HIS A 22 -4.24 7.80 3.14
N ILE A 23 -4.38 6.95 2.12
CA ILE A 23 -4.66 5.52 2.28
C ILE A 23 -3.52 4.84 3.03
N LEU A 24 -2.27 5.04 2.59
CA LEU A 24 -1.10 4.43 3.20
C LEU A 24 -0.90 4.92 4.64
N LYS A 25 -1.13 6.21 4.92
CA LYS A 25 -1.11 6.77 6.29
C LYS A 25 -2.23 6.20 7.17
N TYR A 26 -3.42 6.01 6.62
CA TYR A 26 -4.53 5.43 7.36
C TYR A 26 -4.23 3.97 7.74
N MET A 27 -3.71 3.21 6.77
CA MET A 27 -3.37 1.81 6.94
C MET A 27 -2.16 1.58 7.84
N GLU A 28 -1.27 2.56 8.01
CA GLU A 28 -0.16 2.50 8.98
C GLU A 28 -0.66 2.21 10.40
N LYS A 29 -1.90 2.61 10.74
CA LYS A 29 -2.56 2.32 12.04
C LYS A 29 -2.81 0.84 12.30
N THR A 30 -2.67 -0.03 11.29
CA THR A 30 -2.76 -1.49 11.44
C THR A 30 -1.47 -2.12 11.98
N ASN A 31 -0.40 -1.33 12.14
CA ASN A 31 0.92 -1.74 12.63
C ASN A 31 1.64 -2.77 11.74
N TRP A 32 1.26 -2.88 10.47
CA TRP A 32 1.96 -3.75 9.50
C TRP A 32 3.32 -3.18 9.08
N TYR A 33 3.42 -1.85 9.04
CA TYR A 33 4.60 -1.12 8.59
C TYR A 33 4.61 0.29 9.18
N THR A 34 5.76 0.94 9.06
CA THR A 34 5.93 2.40 9.19
C THR A 34 6.10 3.01 7.80
N LEU A 35 5.36 4.07 7.50
CA LEU A 35 5.39 4.77 6.22
C LEU A 35 6.55 5.76 6.17
N LYS A 36 7.32 5.71 5.10
CA LYS A 36 8.26 6.75 4.68
C LYS A 36 7.83 7.29 3.33
N GLN A 37 7.68 8.59 3.23
CA GLN A 37 7.33 9.27 1.99
C GLN A 37 8.58 9.92 1.43
N ASP A 38 9.09 9.37 0.32
CA ASP A 38 10.28 9.88 -0.35
C ASP A 38 9.91 11.01 -1.34
N SER A 39 8.71 10.93 -1.93
CA SER A 39 8.13 11.99 -2.77
C SER A 39 6.60 11.88 -2.82
N LYS A 40 5.93 12.76 -3.57
CA LYS A 40 4.48 12.62 -3.83
C LYS A 40 4.09 11.34 -4.58
N LYS A 41 5.05 10.71 -5.26
CA LYS A 41 4.83 9.50 -6.07
C LYS A 41 5.52 8.25 -5.50
N ASN A 42 6.43 8.41 -4.53
CA ASN A 42 7.28 7.31 -4.05
C ASN A 42 7.10 7.15 -2.54
N PHE A 43 6.74 5.93 -2.15
CA PHE A 43 6.48 5.56 -0.77
C PHE A 43 7.26 4.29 -0.43
N THR A 44 7.82 4.26 0.78
CA THR A 44 8.51 3.10 1.33
C THR A 44 7.76 2.65 2.59
N LEU A 45 7.29 1.41 2.59
CA LEU A 45 6.74 0.75 3.77
C LEU A 45 7.87 0.00 4.46
N VAL A 46 8.28 0.44 5.65
CA VAL A 46 9.24 -0.28 6.49
C VAL A 46 8.47 -1.27 7.34
N LEU A 47 8.63 -2.56 7.05
CA LEU A 47 7.81 -3.61 7.65
C LEU A 47 8.11 -3.79 9.14
N ALA A 48 7.09 -4.07 9.93
CA ALA A 48 7.27 -4.39 11.34
C ALA A 48 8.01 -5.73 11.54
N VAL A 49 7.73 -6.71 10.67
CA VAL A 49 8.36 -8.05 10.65
C VAL A 49 8.62 -8.50 9.21
N SER A 50 9.75 -9.17 8.95
CA SER A 50 10.17 -9.60 7.60
C SER A 50 9.19 -10.57 6.95
N GLU A 51 8.61 -11.45 7.75
CA GLU A 51 7.72 -12.54 7.36
C GLU A 51 6.40 -12.03 6.78
N SER A 52 6.06 -10.78 7.07
CA SER A 52 4.86 -10.12 6.57
C SER A 52 5.01 -9.56 5.15
N ALA A 53 6.23 -9.52 4.59
CA ALA A 53 6.53 -8.87 3.30
C ALA A 53 5.62 -9.35 2.17
N ARG A 54 5.61 -10.67 1.93
CA ARG A 54 4.77 -11.26 0.88
C ARG A 54 3.29 -10.98 1.07
N PHE A 55 2.81 -11.04 2.32
CA PHE A 55 1.41 -10.77 2.64
C PHE A 55 1.02 -9.33 2.32
N ILE A 56 1.80 -8.37 2.82
CA ILE A 56 1.56 -6.94 2.66
C ILE A 56 1.68 -6.55 1.18
N LYS A 57 2.65 -7.13 0.46
CA LYS A 57 2.80 -6.93 -0.99
C LYS A 57 1.55 -7.35 -1.74
N ILE A 58 1.10 -8.61 -1.57
CA ILE A 58 -0.10 -9.13 -2.26
C ILE A 58 -1.35 -8.32 -1.89
N PHE A 59 -1.44 -7.84 -0.65
CA PHE A 59 -2.52 -6.95 -0.24
C PHE A 59 -2.50 -5.66 -1.06
N PHE A 60 -1.37 -4.95 -1.14
CA PHE A 60 -1.28 -3.68 -1.85
C PHE A 60 -1.33 -3.84 -3.37
N GLU A 61 -0.81 -4.93 -3.94
CA GLU A 61 -1.00 -5.21 -5.35
C GLU A 61 -2.49 -5.38 -5.68
N GLY A 62 -3.25 -6.07 -4.83
CA GLY A 62 -4.71 -6.14 -4.94
C GLY A 62 -5.42 -4.83 -4.69
N PHE A 63 -4.92 -4.02 -3.75
CA PHE A 63 -5.45 -2.69 -3.47
C PHE A 63 -5.34 -1.76 -4.69
N PHE A 64 -4.17 -1.75 -5.33
CA PHE A 64 -3.86 -0.87 -6.45
C PHE A 64 -4.24 -1.46 -7.80
N SER A 65 -4.79 -2.68 -7.87
CA SER A 65 -5.08 -3.36 -9.14
C SER A 65 -6.05 -2.62 -10.04
N ASN A 66 -7.00 -1.90 -9.44
CA ASN A 66 -8.01 -1.09 -10.13
C ASN A 66 -7.81 0.40 -9.87
N TYR A 67 -6.59 0.82 -9.52
CA TYR A 67 -6.30 2.23 -9.30
C TYR A 67 -6.23 2.98 -10.65
N PRO A 68 -6.69 4.24 -10.73
CA PRO A 68 -6.65 5.00 -11.99
C PRO A 68 -5.26 5.23 -12.56
N ARG A 69 -4.22 5.13 -11.73
CA ARG A 69 -2.80 5.25 -12.13
C ARG A 69 -2.11 3.91 -11.97
N LYS A 70 -1.16 3.64 -12.86
CA LYS A 70 -0.33 2.45 -12.74
C LYS A 70 0.57 2.58 -11.51
N VAL A 71 0.61 1.52 -10.71
CA VAL A 71 1.43 1.46 -9.48
C VAL A 71 2.42 0.33 -9.62
N ASP A 72 3.70 0.63 -9.40
CA ASP A 72 4.77 -0.35 -9.31
C ASP A 72 5.04 -0.68 -7.84
N ILE A 73 5.07 -1.96 -7.50
CA ILE A 73 5.23 -2.45 -6.13
C ILE A 73 6.38 -3.44 -6.09
N GLN A 74 7.43 -3.08 -5.35
CA GLN A 74 8.67 -3.86 -5.25
C GLN A 74 8.92 -4.27 -3.81
N GLU A 75 9.30 -5.53 -3.63
CA GLU A 75 9.71 -6.07 -2.32
C GLU A 75 11.23 -6.01 -2.21
N GLU A 76 11.72 -5.41 -1.13
CA GLU A 76 13.11 -5.35 -0.72
C GLU A 76 13.23 -5.90 0.71
N PHE A 77 14.46 -6.14 1.20
CA PHE A 77 14.65 -6.62 2.57
C PHE A 77 14.00 -5.67 3.60
N MET A 78 13.03 -6.18 4.36
CA MET A 78 12.22 -5.44 5.35
C MET A 78 11.44 -4.24 4.79
N LYS A 79 11.30 -4.13 3.46
CA LYS A 79 10.72 -2.94 2.83
C LYS A 79 9.82 -3.31 1.66
N ILE A 80 8.78 -2.52 1.45
CA ILE A 80 8.00 -2.51 0.21
C ILE A 80 8.04 -1.10 -0.36
N ARG A 81 8.47 -0.97 -1.62
CA ARG A 81 8.42 0.29 -2.35
C ARG A 81 7.17 0.35 -3.20
N ILE A 82 6.48 1.47 -3.15
CA ILE A 82 5.28 1.76 -3.93
C ILE A 82 5.55 3.03 -4.73
N ASN A 83 5.58 2.90 -6.05
CA ASN A 83 5.83 3.99 -6.98
C ASN A 83 4.60 4.22 -7.87
N LEU A 84 4.07 5.44 -7.86
CA LEU A 84 2.99 5.87 -8.74
C LEU A 84 3.59 6.37 -10.07
N LEU A 85 3.24 5.72 -11.17
CA LEU A 85 3.72 6.11 -12.51
C LEU A 85 2.88 7.26 -13.07
#